data_AF-A0A2N1Q5L9-F1
#
_entry.id   AF-A0A2N1Q5L9-F1
#
_cell.length_a   1.000
_cell.length_b   1.000
_cell.length_c   1.000
_cell.angle_alpha   90.00
_cell.angle_beta   90.00
_cell.angle_gamma   90.00
#
_symmetry.space_group_name_H-M   'P 1'
#
loop_
_entity.id
_entity.type
_entity.pdbx_description
1 polymer ?
#
loop_
_entity_poly.entity_id
_entity_poly.type
_entity_poly.pdbx_seq_one_letter_code
_entity_poly.pdbx_strand_id
1 'polypeptide(L)' 'MKDLIIVIFGATGDLTSRKLLPAIARLYKNNELPKETMVVALGRKPISTN' A
#
# COMPACT_ATOMS: atom_id res chain seq x y z
N MET A 1 6.02 -17.84 1.15
CA MET A 1 5.01 -17.19 2.02
C MET A 1 5.49 -15.77 2.25
N LYS A 2 4.62 -14.75 2.24
CA LYS A 2 5.05 -13.35 2.40
C LYS A 2 5.16 -12.99 3.88
N ASP A 3 6.17 -12.23 4.25
CA ASP A 3 6.45 -11.87 5.65
C ASP A 3 5.47 -10.82 6.18
N LEU A 4 4.95 -9.96 5.29
CA LEU A 4 4.01 -8.90 5.65
C LEU A 4 3.03 -8.63 4.50
N ILE A 5 1.74 -8.56 4.84
CA ILE A 5 0.68 -8.13 3.93
C ILE A 5 -0.03 -6.94 4.56
N ILE A 6 0.02 -5.78 3.88
CA ILE A 6 -0.68 -4.55 4.25
C ILE A 6 -1.91 -4.42 3.35
N VAL A 7 -3.11 -4.44 3.94
CA VAL A 7 -4.36 -4.26 3.20
C VAL A 7 -4.94 -2.88 3.50
N ILE A 8 -5.10 -2.05 2.46
CA ILE A 8 -5.64 -0.70 2.59
C ILE A 8 -7.09 -0.69 2.08
N PHE A 9 -8.04 -0.64 3.00
CA PHE A 9 -9.45 -0.36 2.68
C PHE A 9 -9.67 1.13 2.48
N GLY A 10 -10.42 1.50 1.44
CA GLY A 10 -10.55 2.91 1.06
C GLY A 10 -9.27 3.44 0.40
N ALA A 11 -8.62 2.61 -0.42
CA ALA A 11 -7.36 2.94 -1.07
C ALA A 11 -7.45 4.17 -1.99
N THR A 12 -8.66 4.50 -2.48
CA THR A 12 -8.91 5.69 -3.29
C THR A 12 -9.19 6.95 -2.47
N GLY A 13 -9.09 6.89 -1.14
CA GLY A 13 -9.36 8.01 -0.22
C GLY A 13 -8.19 8.99 -0.10
N ASP A 14 -8.50 10.22 0.31
CA ASP A 14 -7.52 11.31 0.45
C ASP A 14 -6.39 10.99 1.43
N LEU A 15 -6.70 10.34 2.55
CA LEU A 15 -5.69 9.93 3.54
C LEU A 15 -4.70 8.91 2.94
N THR A 16 -5.19 7.98 2.12
CA THR A 16 -4.35 6.95 1.50
C THR A 16 -3.34 7.59 0.55
N SER A 17 -3.80 8.48 -0.34
CA SER A 17 -2.94 9.11 -1.34
C SER A 17 -1.95 10.11 -0.73
N ARG A 18 -2.38 10.87 0.29
CA ARG A 18 -1.54 11.93 0.88
C ARG A 18 -0.62 11.44 2.00
N LYS A 19 -0.95 10.33 2.68
CA LYS A 19 -0.23 9.90 3.89
C LYS A 19 0.19 8.44 3.88
N LEU A 20 -0.74 7.51 3.68
CA LEU A 20 -0.43 6.07 3.84
C LEU A 20 0.54 5.56 2.77
N LEU A 21 0.23 5.76 1.48
CA LEU A 21 1.09 5.30 0.39
C LEU A 21 2.46 6.01 0.41
N PRO A 22 2.57 7.34 0.61
CA PRO A 22 3.86 7.99 0.79
C PRO A 22 4.68 7.44 1.96
N ALA A 23 4.06 7.16 3.11
CA ALA A 23 4.76 6.61 4.27
C ALA A 23 5.28 5.19 3.99
N ILE A 24 4.45 4.33 3.38
CA ILE A 24 4.85 2.96 3.00
C ILE A 24 5.97 3.00 1.95
N ALA A 25 5.89 3.89 0.96
CA ALA A 25 6.93 4.05 -0.06
C ALA A 25 8.26 4.53 0.56
N ARG A 26 8.22 5.41 1.56
CA ARG A 26 9.42 5.81 2.33
C ARG A 26 10.04 4.62 3.05
N LEU A 27 9.24 3.84 3.78
CA LEU A 27 9.72 2.65 4.49
C LEU A 27 10.32 1.63 3.51
N TYR A 28 9.68 1.41 2.35
CA TYR A 28 10.21 0.56 1.29
C TYR A 28 11.58 1.07 0.78
N LYS A 29 11.69 2.36 0.44
CA LYS A 29 12.93 2.96 -0.07
C LYS A 29 14.07 2.88 0.95
N ASN A 30 13.76 2.94 2.24
CA ASN A 30 14.74 2.86 3.32
C ASN A 30 15.09 1.42 3.70
N ASN A 31 14.51 0.40 3.06
CA ASN A 31 14.61 -1.01 3.46
C ASN A 31 14.14 -1.26 4.91
N GLU A 32 13.18 -0.46 5.38
CA GLU A 32 12.55 -0.56 6.71
C GLU A 32 11.31 -1.48 6.68
N LEU A 33 10.99 -2.06 5.52
CA LEU A 33 9.96 -3.09 5.37
C LEU A 33 10.60 -4.47 5.15
N PRO A 34 9.94 -5.56 5.58
CA PRO A 34 10.33 -6.91 5.18
C PRO A 34 10.45 -7.01 3.65
N LYS A 35 11.46 -7.74 3.19
CA LYS A 35 11.80 -7.85 1.75
C LYS A 35 10.60 -8.35 0.92
N GLU A 36 9.82 -9.28 1.50
CA GLU A 36 8.65 -9.88 0.87
C GLU A 36 7.33 -9.20 1.29
N THR A 37 7.29 -7.86 1.35
CA THR A 37 6.07 -7.12 1.66
C THR A 37 5.09 -7.09 0.48
N MET A 38 3.79 -7.23 0.75
CA MET A 38 2.70 -6.98 -0.21
C MET A 38 1.83 -5.84 0.26
N VAL A 39 1.45 -4.95 -0.65
CA VAL A 39 0.40 -3.96 -0.41
C VAL A 39 -0.81 -4.30 -1.27
N VAL A 40 -1.95 -4.54 -0.65
CA VAL A 40 -3.22 -4.83 -1.33
C VAL A 40 -4.14 -3.62 -1.14
N ALA A 41 -4.49 -2.96 -2.23
CA ALA A 41 -5.35 -1.78 -2.24
C ALA A 41 -6.80 -2.17 -2.58
N LEU A 42 -7.75 -1.81 -1.72
CA LEU A 42 -9.17 -2.10 -1.88
C LEU A 42 -9.99 -0.81 -1.93
N GLY A 43 -10.87 -0.71 -2.92
CA GLY A 43 -11.78 0.42 -3.10
C GLY A 43 -13.12 -0.02 -3.67
N ARG A 44 -14.14 0.83 -3.51
CA ARG A 44 -15.48 0.58 -4.06
C ARG A 44 -15.55 0.85 -5.57
N LYS A 45 -14.69 1.73 -6.07
CA LYS A 45 -14.66 2.10 -7.49
C LYS A 45 -13.82 1.06 -8.24
N PRO A 46 -14.28 0.58 -9.41
CA PRO A 46 -13.43 -0.23 -10.27
C PRO A 46 -12.20 0.58 -10.69
N ILE A 47 -11.04 -0.04 -10.57
CA ILE A 47 -9.75 0.48 -11.04
C ILE A 47 -9.14 -0.62 -11.90
N SER A 48 -8.70 -0.25 -13.10
CA SER A 48 -7.87 -1.10 -13.95
C SER A 48 -6.41 -0.79 -13.66
N THR A 49 -5.61 -1.81 -13.43
CA THR A 49 -4.16 -1.73 -13.40
C THR A 49 -3.67 -2.25 -14.74
N ASN A 50 -3.49 -1.33 -15.70
CA ASN A 50 -2.88 -1.63 -17.00
C ASN A 50 -1.42 -2.08 -16.84
#